data_AF-A0A679HES5-F1
#
_entry.id   AF-A0A679HES5-F1
#
_cell.length_a   1.000
_cell.length_b   1.000
_cell.length_c   1.000
_cell.angle_alpha   90.00
_cell.angle_beta   90.00
_cell.angle_gamma   90.00
#
_symmetry.space_group_name_H-M   'P 1'
#
loop_
_entity.id
_entity.type
_entity.pdbx_description
1 polymer ?
#
loop_
_entity_poly.entity_id
_entity_poly.type
_entity_poly.pdbx_seq_one_letter_code
_entity_poly.pdbx_strand_id
1 'polypeptide(L)' 'MSGGSAGRKTVSVMRGLMMLCDSCHSQVLLEQLVDHKNFVMDHEALFDTICMGCTDINRPLIDDMLGSSE' A
#
# COMPACT_ATOMS: atom_id res chain seq x y z
N MET A 1 15.04 2.75 -16.27
CA MET A 1 15.67 3.66 -15.30
C MET A 1 14.57 4.10 -14.34
N SER A 2 14.61 3.95 -13.03
CA SER A 2 15.55 3.40 -12.07
C SER A 2 14.70 2.87 -10.91
N GLY A 3 14.92 1.63 -10.50
CA GLY A 3 14.43 1.12 -9.23
C GLY A 3 15.21 1.79 -8.09
N GLY A 4 14.81 3.01 -7.73
CA GLY A 4 15.25 3.65 -6.51
C GLY A 4 14.38 3.17 -5.36
N SER A 5 14.89 2.25 -4.53
CA SER A 5 14.26 1.91 -3.24
C SER A 5 14.47 3.02 -2.19
N ALA A 6 14.44 4.28 -2.60
CA ALA A 6 14.57 5.46 -1.75
C ALA A 6 13.18 6.06 -1.53
N GLY A 7 12.50 5.63 -0.47
CA GLY A 7 11.27 6.30 -0.01
C GLY A 7 9.97 5.56 -0.32
N ARG A 8 9.86 4.27 0.04
CA ARG A 8 8.53 3.65 0.15
C ARG A 8 7.75 4.38 1.23
N LYS A 9 6.64 5.01 0.85
CA LYS A 9 5.80 5.81 1.75
C LYS A 9 4.68 4.93 2.28
N THR A 10 4.18 5.22 3.46
CA THR A 10 3.10 4.46 4.08
C THR A 10 1.89 5.32 4.35
N VAL A 11 0.71 4.80 4.04
CA VAL A 11 -0.58 5.39 4.43
C VAL A 11 -1.27 4.47 5.44
N SER A 12 -2.06 5.06 6.32
CA SER A 12 -2.87 4.30 7.27
C SER A 12 -4.20 3.93 6.63
N VAL A 13 -4.60 2.68 6.78
CA VAL A 13 -5.87 2.12 6.31
C VAL A 13 -6.57 1.45 7.49
N MET A 14 -7.87 1.13 7.38
CA MET A 14 -8.61 0.49 8.48
C MET A 14 -7.98 -0.83 8.97
N ARG A 15 -7.30 -1.56 8.08
CA ARG A 15 -6.62 -2.84 8.38
C ARG A 15 -5.17 -2.69 8.83
N GLY A 16 -4.64 -1.47 8.91
CA GLY A 16 -3.27 -1.19 9.35
C GLY A 16 -2.55 -0.19 8.47
N LEU A 17 -1.38 -0.57 7.95
CA LEU A 17 -0.52 0.28 7.13
C LEU A 17 -0.34 -0.33 5.74
N MET A 18 -0.45 0.51 4.72
CA MET A 18 -0.22 0.15 3.33
C MET A 18 1.04 0.84 2.81
N MET A 19 1.90 0.07 2.15
CA MET A 19 3.14 0.55 1.53
C MET A 19 2.90 0.92 0.08
N LEU A 20 3.18 2.18 -0.25
CA LEU A 20 3.05 2.76 -1.58
C LEU A 20 4.42 3.09 -2.17
N CYS A 21 4.52 3.00 -3.50
CA CYS A 21 5.62 3.64 -4.21
C CYS A 21 5.45 5.18 -4.20
N ASP A 22 6.52 5.90 -4.50
CA ASP A 22 6.52 7.38 -4.49
C ASP A 22 5.44 7.98 -5.41
N SER A 23 5.25 7.40 -6.60
CA SER A 23 4.25 7.84 -7.57
C SER A 23 2.83 7.64 -7.06
N CYS A 24 2.50 6.46 -6.53
CA CYS A 24 1.17 6.18 -6.00
C CYS A 24 0.86 7.02 -4.76
N HIS A 25 1.84 7.20 -3.87
CA HIS A 25 1.68 8.07 -2.72
C HIS A 25 1.40 9.53 -3.13
N SER A 26 2.11 10.02 -4.16
CA SER A 26 1.88 11.37 -4.68
C SER A 26 0.49 11.53 -5.31
N GLN A 27 0.00 10.51 -6.02
CA GLN A 27 -1.36 10.51 -6.57
C GLN A 27 -2.42 10.50 -5.48
N VAL A 28 -2.28 9.63 -4.48
CA VAL A 28 -3.19 9.55 -3.32
C VAL A 28 -3.31 10.88 -2.59
N LEU A 29 -2.20 11.63 -2.46
CA LEU A 29 -2.22 12.98 -1.89
C LEU A 29 -2.88 14.02 -2.82
N LEU A 30 -2.61 13.93 -4.12
CA LEU A 30 -3.17 14.83 -5.13
C LEU A 30 -4.69 14.67 -5.27
N GLU A 31 -5.18 13.44 -5.18
CA GLU A 31 -6.60 13.08 -5.19
C GLU A 31 -7.26 13.24 -3.81
N GLN A 32 -6.49 13.63 -2.78
CA GLN A 32 -6.96 13.82 -1.40
C GLN A 32 -7.69 12.59 -0.84
N LEU A 33 -7.23 11.40 -1.18
CA LEU A 33 -7.79 10.13 -0.69
C LEU A 33 -7.42 9.87 0.78
N VAL A 34 -6.45 10.62 1.30
CA VAL A 34 -6.01 10.57 2.70
C VAL A 34 -6.35 11.87 3.44
N ASP A 35 -6.73 11.72 4.69
CA ASP A 35 -6.97 12.84 5.62
C ASP A 35 -5.65 13.43 6.16
N HIS A 36 -5.72 14.51 6.94
CA HIS A 36 -4.58 15.18 7.58
C HIS A 36 -3.67 14.26 8.42
N LYS A 37 -4.17 13.09 8.85
CA LYS A 37 -3.38 12.06 9.55
C LYS A 37 -2.78 10.99 8.63
N ASN A 38 -2.80 11.22 7.31
CA ASN A 38 -2.40 10.25 6.29
C ASN A 38 -3.22 8.95 6.37
N PHE A 39 -4.52 9.09 6.72
CA PHE A 39 -5.46 7.98 6.87
C PHE A 39 -6.41 7.93 5.69
N VAL A 40 -6.47 6.80 5.01
CA VAL A 40 -7.33 6.56 3.85
C VAL A 40 -8.77 6.36 4.32
N MET A 41 -9.65 7.26 3.92
CA MET A 41 -11.09 7.14 4.20
C MET A 41 -11.81 6.30 3.15
N ASP A 42 -11.39 6.40 1.89
CA ASP A 42 -11.98 5.70 0.76
C ASP A 42 -11.00 4.64 0.22
N HIS A 43 -11.22 3.39 0.63
CA HIS A 43 -10.34 2.28 0.27
C HIS A 43 -10.57 1.82 -1.18
N GLU A 44 -11.79 1.93 -1.70
CA GLU A 44 -12.08 1.53 -3.09
C GLU A 44 -11.33 2.44 -4.07
N ALA A 45 -11.40 3.76 -3.87
CA ALA A 45 -10.64 4.72 -4.66
C ALA A 45 -9.12 4.51 -4.50
N LEU A 46 -8.63 4.23 -3.28
CA LEU A 46 -7.21 3.89 -3.08
C LEU A 46 -6.78 2.71 -3.97
N PHE A 47 -7.56 1.63 -4.00
CA PHE A 47 -7.20 0.43 -4.77
C PHE A 47 -7.23 0.66 -6.29
N ASP A 48 -8.03 1.61 -6.78
CA ASP A 48 -8.05 2.01 -8.19
C ASP A 48 -6.84 2.89 -8.56
N THR A 49 -6.41 3.78 -7.65
CA THR A 49 -5.29 4.71 -7.87
C THR A 49 -3.91 4.03 -7.78
N ILE A 50 -3.75 3.00 -6.93
CA ILE A 50 -2.44 2.40 -6.65
C ILE A 50 -2.07 1.30 -7.65
N CYS A 51 -0.76 1.10 -7.86
CA CYS A 51 -0.29 0.04 -8.74
C CYS A 51 -0.20 -1.32 -8.02
N MET A 52 -0.13 -2.41 -8.80
CA MET A 52 0.04 -3.79 -8.30
C MET A 52 1.32 -4.02 -7.47
N GLY A 53 2.28 -3.09 -7.49
CA GLY A 53 3.49 -3.15 -6.67
C GLY A 53 3.32 -2.59 -5.25
N CYS A 54 2.18 -1.97 -4.95
CA CYS A 54 1.85 -1.47 -3.62
C CYS A 54 1.28 -2.61 -2.77
N THR A 55 1.70 -2.71 -1.51
CA THR A 55 1.38 -3.87 -0.66
C THR A 55 0.90 -3.44 0.71
N ASP A 56 -0.11 -4.14 1.23
CA ASP A 56 -0.49 -4.00 2.64
C ASP A 56 0.57 -4.67 3.54
N ILE A 57 1.05 -3.94 4.55
CA ILE A 57 2.10 -4.40 5.48
C ILE A 57 1.50 -5.28 6.59
N ASN A 58 0.20 -5.14 6.87
CA ASN A 58 -0.50 -5.90 7.90
C ASN A 58 -1.09 -7.21 7.39
N ARG A 59 -0.95 -7.52 6.09
CA ARG A 59 -1.14 -8.87 5.59
C ARG A 59 -0.16 -9.72 6.39
N PRO A 60 -0.63 -10.61 7.28
CA PRO A 60 0.26 -11.50 7.98
C PRO A 60 1.13 -12.14 6.90
N LEU A 61 2.42 -12.28 7.17
CA LEU A 61 3.26 -13.27 6.51
C LEU A 61 2.61 -14.63 6.81
N ILE A 62 1.44 -14.92 6.21
CA ILE A 62 1.03 -16.27 5.89
C ILE A 62 1.98 -16.60 4.76
N ASP A 63 3.21 -16.89 5.17
CA ASP A 63 4.15 -17.69 4.43
C ASP A 63 3.33 -18.83 3.81
N ASP A 64 3.48 -18.97 2.50
CA ASP A 64 3.04 -20.10 1.71
C ASP A 64 3.41 -21.42 2.43
N MET A 65 2.59 -21.86 3.39
CA MET A 65 2.56 -23.25 3.84
C MET A 65 1.75 -24.09 2.84
N LEU A 66 1.99 -23.84 1.54
CA LEU A 66 1.60 -24.72 0.45
C LEU A 66 2.73 -25.74 0.26
N GLY A 67 2.57 -26.90 0.89
CA GLY A 67 3.19 -28.13 0.41
C GLY A 67 4.41 -28.62 1.17
N SER A 68 4.16 -29.40 2.23
CA SER A 68 4.81 -30.69 2.32
C SER A 68 3.70 -31.73 2.45
N SER A 69 3.34 -32.31 1.31
CA SER A 69 2.61 -33.57 1.28
C SER A 69 3.53 -34.62 1.91
N GLU A 70 3.15 -35.13 3.07
CA GLU A 70 3.60 -36.44 3.55
C GLU A 70 2.80 -37.54 2.85
#